data_AF-A0A9D1MZL7-F1
#
_entry.id   AF-A0A9D1MZL7-F1
#
_cell.length_a   1.000
_cell.length_b   1.000
_cell.length_c   1.000
_cell.angle_alpha   90.00
_cell.angle_beta   90.00
_cell.angle_gamma   90.00
#
_symmetry.space_group_name_H-M   'P 1'
#
loop_
_entity.id
_entity.type
_entity.pdbx_description
1 polymer ?
#
loop_
_entity_poly.entity_id
_entity_poly.type
_entity_poly.pdbx_seq_one_letter_code
_entity_poly.pdbx_strand_id
1 'polypeptide(L)'
;MNNLCSKFTDMSEVSKIRKFICSDLQNSNMSDVFNTLWLDMEFKFLEASEKLNKNLFERFLIDYLTIQKNAVIPQKENLLKEFIDFYQKISKFQDKELVIKNIYRYSMYYLRITFAQLKDDDIRKKIKTINALKATDSYPFLMEVFEDFEFAHINRAMLLEILDTVLGFIHERNSKKPSQIALSFAGLSNEINKMLILKDYTPRFVVDKKEIKDPDTINSIVNA
;
A
#
# COMPACT_ATOMS: atom_id res chain seq x y z
N MET A 1 -23.62 -20.26 -14.41
CA MET A 1 -22.66 -19.28 -13.85
C MET A 1 -21.40 -19.33 -14.68
N ASN A 2 -21.15 -18.30 -15.50
CA ASN A 2 -19.89 -18.18 -16.24
C ASN A 2 -18.75 -18.06 -15.21
N ASN A 3 -17.87 -19.05 -15.17
CA ASN A 3 -16.79 -19.10 -14.20
C ASN A 3 -15.74 -18.05 -14.57
N LEU A 4 -15.94 -16.82 -14.10
CA LEU A 4 -15.03 -15.68 -14.29
C LEU A 4 -13.59 -16.07 -13.89
N CYS A 5 -13.41 -16.92 -12.89
CA CYS A 5 -12.11 -17.36 -12.41
C CYS A 5 -11.36 -18.28 -13.40
N SER A 6 -12.07 -19.02 -14.28
CA SER A 6 -11.45 -20.01 -15.17
C SER A 6 -10.92 -19.46 -16.50
N LYS A 7 -11.12 -18.15 -16.77
CA LYS A 7 -10.67 -17.50 -18.02
C LYS A 7 -9.21 -17.04 -18.00
N PHE A 8 -8.51 -17.16 -16.86
CA PHE A 8 -7.16 -16.63 -16.69
C PHE A 8 -6.10 -17.75 -16.72
N THR A 9 -5.29 -17.77 -17.77
CA THR A 9 -4.40 -18.89 -18.15
C THR A 9 -2.95 -18.77 -17.66
N ASP A 10 -2.54 -17.63 -17.10
CA ASP A 10 -1.18 -17.45 -16.60
C ASP A 10 -0.95 -18.18 -15.24
N MET A 11 0.28 -18.69 -15.07
CA MET A 11 0.76 -19.48 -13.93
C MET A 11 1.64 -18.66 -12.96
N SER A 12 1.78 -17.35 -13.17
CA SER A 12 2.42 -16.45 -12.21
C SER A 12 1.80 -16.52 -10.81
N GLU A 13 2.57 -16.20 -9.78
CA GLU A 13 2.09 -16.12 -8.38
C GLU A 13 0.89 -15.18 -8.26
N VAL A 14 0.92 -14.04 -8.97
CA VAL A 14 -0.19 -13.08 -9.06
C VAL A 14 -1.46 -13.75 -9.60
N SER A 15 -1.34 -14.55 -10.66
CA SER A 15 -2.49 -15.26 -11.23
C SER A 15 -3.04 -16.35 -10.30
N LYS A 16 -2.19 -17.00 -9.51
CA LYS A 16 -2.63 -17.93 -8.46
C LYS A 16 -3.34 -17.20 -7.32
N ILE A 17 -2.84 -16.03 -6.90
CA ILE A 17 -3.49 -15.17 -5.90
C ILE A 17 -4.86 -14.72 -6.39
N ARG A 18 -4.98 -14.26 -7.64
CA ARG A 18 -6.27 -13.92 -8.27
C ARG A 18 -7.26 -15.08 -8.18
N LYS A 19 -6.85 -16.29 -8.57
CA LYS A 19 -7.70 -17.50 -8.51
C LYS A 19 -8.16 -17.80 -7.08
N PHE A 20 -7.24 -17.69 -6.11
CA PHE A 20 -7.55 -17.86 -4.69
C PHE A 20 -8.59 -16.84 -4.21
N ILE A 21 -8.37 -15.54 -4.42
CA ILE A 21 -9.30 -14.49 -4.00
C ILE A 21 -10.66 -14.60 -4.69
N CYS A 22 -10.68 -14.92 -5.98
CA CYS A 22 -11.91 -15.13 -6.74
C CYS A 22 -12.78 -16.24 -6.11
N SER A 23 -12.16 -17.39 -5.82
CA SER A 23 -12.84 -18.53 -5.17
C SER A 23 -13.30 -18.18 -3.76
N ASP A 24 -12.43 -17.57 -2.94
CA ASP A 24 -12.74 -17.25 -1.54
C ASP A 24 -13.90 -16.24 -1.41
N LEU A 25 -13.93 -15.20 -2.24
CA LEU A 25 -14.99 -14.20 -2.23
C LEU A 25 -16.30 -14.76 -2.81
N GLN A 26 -16.26 -15.61 -3.84
CA GLN A 26 -17.46 -16.29 -4.35
C GLN A 26 -18.10 -17.17 -3.29
N ASN A 27 -17.30 -17.99 -2.59
CA ASN A 27 -17.80 -18.83 -1.50
C ASN A 27 -18.37 -18.02 -0.32
N SER A 28 -17.99 -16.74 -0.22
CA SER A 28 -18.48 -15.81 0.79
C SER A 28 -19.66 -14.94 0.30
N ASN A 29 -20.23 -15.21 -0.88
CA ASN A 29 -21.25 -14.39 -1.55
C ASN A 29 -20.82 -12.92 -1.81
N MET A 30 -19.51 -12.66 -1.94
CA MET A 30 -18.91 -11.33 -2.15
C MET A 30 -18.37 -11.16 -3.59
N SER A 31 -19.04 -11.74 -4.58
CA SER A 31 -18.61 -11.66 -5.99
C SER A 31 -18.50 -10.22 -6.51
N ASP A 32 -19.32 -9.31 -5.99
CA ASP A 32 -19.29 -7.90 -6.38
C ASP A 32 -18.01 -7.20 -5.91
N VAL A 33 -17.49 -7.53 -4.73
CA VAL A 33 -16.21 -7.03 -4.21
C VAL A 33 -15.07 -7.45 -5.13
N PHE A 34 -15.08 -8.70 -5.60
CA PHE A 34 -14.10 -9.17 -6.57
C PHE A 34 -14.19 -8.38 -7.90
N ASN A 35 -15.40 -8.24 -8.43
CA ASN A 35 -15.61 -7.59 -9.73
C ASN A 35 -15.32 -6.08 -9.72
N THR A 36 -15.61 -5.40 -8.61
CA THR A 36 -15.52 -3.93 -8.50
C THR A 36 -14.17 -3.45 -7.98
N LEU A 37 -13.53 -4.19 -7.07
CA LEU A 37 -12.27 -3.77 -6.47
C LEU A 37 -11.08 -4.57 -7.02
N TRP A 38 -11.13 -5.90 -6.94
CA TRP A 38 -9.96 -6.72 -7.32
C TRP A 38 -9.66 -6.60 -8.81
N LEU A 39 -10.66 -6.78 -9.68
CA LEU A 39 -10.47 -6.71 -11.12
C LEU A 39 -10.09 -5.29 -11.60
N ASP A 40 -10.66 -4.24 -11.00
CA ASP A 40 -10.29 -2.85 -11.34
C ASP A 40 -8.83 -2.54 -10.96
N MET A 41 -8.40 -2.92 -9.75
CA MET A 41 -7.00 -2.80 -9.34
C MET A 41 -6.09 -3.53 -10.32
N GLU A 42 -6.39 -4.80 -10.59
CA GLU A 42 -5.58 -5.64 -11.45
C GLU A 42 -5.47 -5.09 -12.88
N PHE A 43 -6.57 -4.59 -13.44
CA PHE A 43 -6.57 -3.95 -14.75
C PHE A 43 -5.64 -2.73 -14.78
N LYS A 44 -5.70 -1.86 -13.77
CA LYS A 44 -4.79 -0.69 -13.67
C LYS A 44 -3.34 -1.11 -13.57
N PHE A 45 -3.04 -2.19 -12.86
CA PHE A 45 -1.68 -2.71 -12.79
C PHE A 45 -1.22 -3.35 -14.11
N LEU A 46 -2.11 -3.98 -14.87
CA LEU A 46 -1.79 -4.49 -16.20
C LEU A 46 -1.39 -3.35 -17.14
N GLU A 47 -2.23 -2.32 -17.26
CA GLU A 47 -1.93 -1.12 -18.06
C GLU A 47 -0.62 -0.45 -17.62
N ALA A 48 -0.42 -0.32 -16.30
CA ALA A 48 0.79 0.26 -15.75
C ALA A 48 2.05 -0.59 -16.05
N SER A 49 1.91 -1.91 -15.97
CA SER A 49 3.00 -2.87 -16.22
C SER A 49 3.42 -2.86 -17.68
N GLU A 50 2.45 -2.79 -18.60
CA GLU A 50 2.69 -2.63 -20.04
C GLU A 50 3.41 -1.31 -20.33
N LYS A 51 2.91 -0.19 -19.78
CA LYS A 51 3.49 1.14 -20.00
C LYS A 51 4.94 1.25 -19.54
N LEU A 52 5.30 0.58 -18.44
CA LEU A 52 6.64 0.66 -17.85
C LEU A 52 7.52 -0.55 -18.18
N ASN A 53 6.99 -1.55 -18.88
CA ASN A 53 7.62 -2.85 -19.15
C ASN A 53 8.18 -3.50 -17.87
N LYS A 54 7.35 -3.61 -16.83
CA LYS A 54 7.72 -4.12 -15.49
C LYS A 54 6.56 -4.90 -14.86
N ASN A 55 6.85 -5.92 -14.05
CA ASN A 55 5.85 -6.67 -13.27
C ASN A 55 5.42 -5.89 -12.02
N LEU A 56 4.63 -4.82 -12.19
CA LEU A 56 4.27 -3.93 -11.09
C LEU A 56 3.32 -4.58 -10.08
N PHE A 57 2.42 -5.47 -10.53
CA PHE A 57 1.45 -6.05 -9.61
C PHE A 57 2.11 -7.00 -8.60
N GLU A 58 3.02 -7.86 -9.07
CA GLU A 58 3.84 -8.71 -8.20
C GLU A 58 4.63 -7.87 -7.20
N ARG A 59 5.25 -6.77 -7.69
CA ARG A 59 6.03 -5.88 -6.83
C ARG A 59 5.16 -5.21 -5.77
N PHE A 60 3.99 -4.70 -6.15
CA PHE A 60 3.03 -4.13 -5.21
C PHE A 60 2.62 -5.13 -4.14
N LEU A 61 2.28 -6.37 -4.49
CA LEU A 61 1.87 -7.37 -3.50
C LEU A 61 2.99 -7.68 -2.50
N ILE A 62 4.24 -7.74 -2.95
CA ILE A 62 5.41 -7.89 -2.07
C ILE A 62 5.57 -6.68 -1.15
N ASP A 63 5.51 -5.47 -1.68
CA ASP A 63 5.66 -4.23 -0.92
C ASP A 63 4.50 -4.05 0.08
N TYR A 64 3.27 -4.41 -0.30
CA TYR A 64 2.11 -4.43 0.58
C TYR A 64 2.27 -5.44 1.71
N LEU A 65 2.66 -6.69 1.41
CA LEU A 65 2.92 -7.68 2.45
C LEU A 65 4.08 -7.29 3.36
N THR A 66 5.08 -6.57 2.84
CA THR A 66 6.18 -6.01 3.65
C THR A 66 5.65 -5.08 4.75
N ILE A 67 4.67 -4.23 4.42
CA ILE A 67 3.98 -3.38 5.42
C ILE A 67 3.24 -4.25 6.43
N GLN A 68 2.41 -5.18 5.95
CA GLN A 68 1.56 -6.02 6.80
C GLN A 68 2.34 -6.99 7.71
N LYS A 69 3.61 -7.26 7.38
CA LYS A 69 4.49 -8.17 8.10
C LYS A 69 5.65 -7.45 8.82
N ASN A 70 5.48 -6.18 9.20
CA ASN A 70 6.46 -5.42 9.97
C ASN A 70 7.85 -5.41 9.31
N ALA A 71 7.92 -4.95 8.07
CA ALA A 71 9.13 -4.85 7.24
C ALA A 71 9.81 -6.18 6.87
N VAL A 72 9.16 -7.33 7.10
CA VAL A 72 9.63 -8.63 6.59
C VAL A 72 9.24 -8.77 5.12
N ILE A 73 10.25 -8.75 4.24
CA ILE A 73 10.07 -8.81 2.79
C ILE A 73 9.82 -10.26 2.34
N PRO A 74 8.66 -10.59 1.72
CA PRO A 74 8.43 -11.90 1.13
C PRO A 74 9.39 -12.22 -0.02
N GLN A 75 9.80 -13.48 -0.12
CA GLN A 75 10.45 -14.00 -1.32
C GLN A 75 9.43 -14.15 -2.45
N LYS A 76 9.84 -13.85 -3.69
CA LYS A 76 8.95 -13.87 -4.86
C LYS A 76 8.34 -15.25 -5.09
N GLU A 77 9.14 -16.29 -4.91
CA GLU A 77 8.77 -17.68 -5.12
C GLU A 77 7.72 -18.17 -4.11
N ASN A 78 7.60 -17.47 -2.98
CA ASN A 78 6.67 -17.78 -1.89
C ASN A 78 5.49 -16.79 -1.82
N LEU A 79 5.35 -15.90 -2.80
CA LEU A 79 4.39 -14.79 -2.72
C LEU A 79 2.95 -15.26 -2.53
N LEU A 80 2.50 -16.31 -3.23
CA LEU A 80 1.18 -16.90 -3.04
C LEU A 80 0.96 -17.37 -1.61
N LYS A 81 1.91 -18.16 -1.09
CA LYS A 81 1.83 -18.72 0.26
C LYS A 81 1.76 -17.60 1.29
N GLU A 82 2.65 -16.63 1.16
CA GLU A 82 2.73 -15.48 2.08
C GLU A 82 1.45 -14.63 2.03
N PHE A 83 0.88 -14.46 0.85
CA PHE A 83 -0.39 -13.77 0.68
C PHE A 83 -1.56 -14.54 1.33
N ILE A 84 -1.66 -15.85 1.11
CA ILE A 84 -2.71 -16.69 1.70
C ILE A 84 -2.60 -16.68 3.23
N ASP A 85 -1.38 -16.86 3.77
CA ASP A 85 -1.12 -16.86 5.21
C ASP A 85 -1.55 -15.52 5.84
N PHE A 86 -1.20 -14.39 5.21
CA PHE A 86 -1.65 -13.05 5.62
C PHE A 86 -3.18 -12.94 5.55
N TYR A 87 -3.78 -13.22 4.40
CA TYR A 87 -5.20 -12.99 4.13
C TYR A 87 -6.09 -13.84 5.04
N GLN A 88 -5.76 -15.12 5.22
CA GLN A 88 -6.50 -16.00 6.13
C GLN A 88 -6.33 -15.59 7.59
N LYS A 89 -5.14 -15.12 7.99
CA LYS A 89 -4.91 -14.63 9.36
C LYS A 89 -5.76 -13.40 9.66
N ILE A 90 -5.74 -12.39 8.79
CA ILE A 90 -6.47 -11.14 9.02
C ILE A 90 -7.99 -11.34 8.90
N SER A 91 -8.45 -12.21 7.99
CA SER A 91 -9.88 -12.50 7.79
C SER A 91 -10.53 -13.25 8.96
N LYS A 92 -9.75 -13.71 9.96
CA LYS A 92 -10.29 -14.22 11.23
C LYS A 92 -10.79 -13.11 12.15
N PHE A 93 -10.33 -11.89 11.94
CA PHE A 93 -10.57 -10.75 12.84
C PHE A 93 -11.21 -9.56 12.12
N GLN A 94 -11.20 -9.53 10.78
CA GLN A 94 -11.76 -8.46 9.96
C GLN A 94 -12.61 -9.03 8.83
N ASP A 95 -13.62 -8.25 8.41
CA ASP A 95 -14.42 -8.57 7.24
C ASP A 95 -13.55 -8.61 5.98
N LYS A 96 -13.74 -9.64 5.15
CA LYS A 96 -12.98 -9.84 3.91
C LYS A 96 -13.10 -8.65 2.95
N GLU A 97 -14.27 -8.01 2.88
CA GLU A 97 -14.47 -6.80 2.09
C GLU A 97 -13.57 -5.67 2.57
N LEU A 98 -13.40 -5.48 3.89
CA LEU A 98 -12.50 -4.47 4.44
C LEU A 98 -11.04 -4.78 4.12
N VAL A 99 -10.65 -6.06 4.15
CA VAL A 99 -9.30 -6.50 3.76
C VAL A 99 -9.04 -6.17 2.28
N ILE A 100 -9.97 -6.50 1.38
CA ILE A 100 -9.84 -6.19 -0.05
C ILE A 100 -9.85 -4.69 -0.32
N LYS A 101 -10.69 -3.90 0.38
CA LYS A 101 -10.68 -2.44 0.31
C LYS A 101 -9.35 -1.85 0.74
N ASN A 102 -8.71 -2.40 1.78
CA ASN A 102 -7.39 -1.95 2.21
C ASN A 102 -6.31 -2.25 1.16
N ILE A 103 -6.28 -3.48 0.62
CA ILE A 103 -5.38 -3.85 -0.49
C ILE A 103 -5.58 -2.89 -1.66
N TYR A 104 -6.83 -2.67 -2.07
CA TYR A 104 -7.18 -1.76 -3.17
C TYR A 104 -6.67 -0.33 -2.91
N ARG A 105 -6.87 0.21 -1.70
CA ARG A 105 -6.40 1.55 -1.33
C ARG A 105 -4.88 1.69 -1.43
N TYR A 106 -4.13 0.77 -0.82
CA TYR A 106 -2.67 0.76 -0.91
C TYR A 106 -2.18 0.63 -2.35
N SER A 107 -2.89 -0.15 -3.17
CA SER A 107 -2.61 -0.30 -4.59
C SER A 107 -2.71 1.04 -5.34
N MET A 108 -3.67 1.89 -4.95
CA MET A 108 -3.81 3.23 -5.52
C MET A 108 -2.67 4.17 -5.08
N TYR A 109 -2.21 4.08 -3.84
CA TYR A 109 -1.01 4.82 -3.41
C TYR A 109 0.22 4.38 -4.20
N TYR A 110 0.42 3.08 -4.35
CA TYR A 110 1.52 2.52 -5.12
C TYR A 110 1.55 3.09 -6.56
N LEU A 111 0.42 3.08 -7.25
CA LEU A 111 0.31 3.61 -8.62
C LEU A 111 0.50 5.14 -8.68
N ARG A 112 -0.06 5.89 -7.73
CA ARG A 112 0.14 7.35 -7.64
C ARG A 112 1.61 7.71 -7.42
N ILE A 113 2.31 6.97 -6.55
CA ILE A 113 3.76 7.14 -6.33
C ILE A 113 4.51 6.80 -7.62
N THR A 114 4.24 5.62 -8.20
CA THR A 114 4.90 5.11 -9.42
C THR A 114 4.85 6.12 -10.58
N PHE A 115 3.68 6.72 -10.81
CA PHE A 115 3.48 7.68 -11.89
C PHE A 115 3.61 9.15 -11.46
N ALA A 116 3.92 9.42 -10.20
CA ALA A 116 3.89 10.75 -9.59
C ALA A 116 2.57 11.51 -9.94
N GLN A 117 1.44 10.82 -9.88
CA GLN A 117 0.11 11.38 -10.15
C GLN A 117 -0.46 12.01 -8.88
N LEU A 118 0.08 13.18 -8.52
CA LEU A 118 -0.26 13.91 -7.31
C LEU A 118 -0.68 15.34 -7.67
N LYS A 119 -1.75 15.81 -7.03
CA LYS A 119 -2.33 17.14 -7.28
C LYS A 119 -1.37 18.26 -6.89
N ASP A 120 -0.69 18.10 -5.76
CA ASP A 120 0.26 19.08 -5.24
C ASP A 120 1.60 19.03 -5.98
N ASP A 121 2.04 20.19 -6.47
CA ASP A 121 3.23 20.33 -7.31
C ASP A 121 4.54 20.03 -6.58
N ASP A 122 4.65 20.45 -5.32
CA ASP A 122 5.85 20.24 -4.51
C ASP A 122 6.00 18.77 -4.14
N ILE A 123 4.91 18.15 -3.67
CA ILE A 123 4.87 16.72 -3.35
C ILE A 123 5.18 15.91 -4.62
N ARG A 124 4.53 16.25 -5.75
CA ARG A 124 4.79 15.60 -7.04
C ARG A 124 6.25 15.69 -7.46
N LYS A 125 6.88 16.86 -7.30
CA LYS A 125 8.30 17.06 -7.64
C LYS A 125 9.19 16.16 -6.79
N LYS A 126 8.97 16.09 -5.47
CA LYS A 126 9.74 15.21 -4.57
C LYS A 126 9.58 13.73 -4.94
N ILE A 127 8.36 13.26 -5.21
CA ILE A 127 8.12 11.88 -5.66
C ILE A 127 8.81 11.59 -7.00
N LYS A 128 8.76 12.53 -7.97
CA LYS A 128 9.53 12.38 -9.23
C LYS A 128 11.03 12.22 -8.97
N THR A 129 11.59 13.00 -8.04
CA THR A 129 13.00 12.88 -7.65
C THR A 129 13.29 11.50 -7.04
N ILE A 130 12.46 11.01 -6.11
CA ILE A 130 12.61 9.66 -5.52
C ILE A 130 12.59 8.58 -6.62
N ASN A 131 11.65 8.68 -7.57
CA ASN A 131 11.55 7.74 -8.68
C ASN A 131 12.76 7.80 -9.62
N ALA A 132 13.28 9.00 -9.90
CA ALA A 132 14.49 9.19 -10.72
C ALA A 132 15.73 8.57 -10.06
N LEU A 133 15.80 8.60 -8.73
CA LEU A 133 16.84 7.95 -7.93
C LEU A 133 16.66 6.42 -7.82
N LYS A 134 15.59 5.85 -8.42
CA LYS A 134 15.27 4.41 -8.41
C LYS A 134 15.14 3.81 -7.00
N ALA A 135 14.77 4.61 -6.01
CA ALA A 135 14.61 4.17 -4.62
C ALA A 135 13.27 3.47 -4.39
N THR A 136 12.96 2.43 -5.18
CA THR A 136 11.67 1.70 -5.11
C THR A 136 11.50 0.95 -3.80
N ASP A 137 12.59 0.68 -3.09
CA ASP A 137 12.55 0.09 -1.75
C ASP A 137 11.96 1.04 -0.68
N SER A 138 11.80 2.33 -0.99
CA SER A 138 11.08 3.29 -0.14
C SER A 138 9.55 3.21 -0.27
N TYR A 139 9.03 2.51 -1.28
CA TYR A 139 7.60 2.52 -1.60
C TYR A 139 6.70 1.99 -0.47
N PRO A 140 7.04 0.90 0.26
CA PRO A 140 6.28 0.48 1.44
C PRO A 140 6.05 1.63 2.42
N PHE A 141 7.12 2.31 2.83
CA PHE A 141 7.04 3.43 3.76
C PHE A 141 6.23 4.59 3.18
N LEU A 142 6.46 4.94 1.91
CA LEU A 142 5.70 6.02 1.27
C LEU A 142 4.21 5.72 1.22
N MET A 143 3.79 4.46 0.99
CA MET A 143 2.37 4.10 1.03
C MET A 143 1.74 4.33 2.41
N GLU A 144 2.44 4.00 3.50
CA GLU A 144 1.97 4.30 4.87
C GLU A 144 1.88 5.81 5.13
N VAL A 145 2.84 6.59 4.64
CA VAL A 145 2.83 8.05 4.74
C VAL A 145 1.66 8.67 3.96
N PHE A 146 1.35 8.14 2.76
CA PHE A 146 0.20 8.60 1.99
C PHE A 146 -1.14 8.20 2.61
N GLU A 147 -1.23 7.03 3.24
CA GLU A 147 -2.37 6.64 4.07
C GLU A 147 -2.56 7.67 5.21
N ASP A 148 -1.49 7.97 5.95
CA ASP A 148 -1.55 8.96 7.03
C ASP A 148 -1.96 10.35 6.57
N PHE A 149 -1.54 10.75 5.37
CA PHE A 149 -1.96 12.00 4.76
C PHE A 149 -3.44 11.97 4.35
N GLU A 150 -3.92 10.89 3.72
CA GLU A 150 -5.33 10.79 3.30
C GLU A 150 -6.31 10.70 4.48
N PHE A 151 -5.89 10.09 5.59
CA PHE A 151 -6.67 10.04 6.83
C PHE A 151 -6.41 11.24 7.76
N ALA A 152 -5.71 12.27 7.27
CA ALA A 152 -5.43 13.52 7.99
C ALA A 152 -4.69 13.32 9.33
N HIS A 153 -3.94 12.23 9.50
CA HIS A 153 -3.03 12.04 10.62
C HIS A 153 -1.78 12.92 10.50
N ILE A 154 -1.40 13.27 9.26
CA ILE A 154 -0.38 14.26 8.96
C ILE A 154 -0.95 15.29 7.99
N ASN A 155 -0.50 16.54 8.14
CA ASN A 155 -0.88 17.61 7.22
C ASN A 155 0.15 17.72 6.06
N ARG A 156 -0.12 18.65 5.14
CA ARG A 156 0.73 18.90 3.97
C ARG A 156 2.18 19.25 4.34
N ALA A 157 2.39 20.10 5.34
CA ALA A 157 3.73 20.54 5.74
C ALA A 157 4.55 19.35 6.27
N MET A 158 3.94 18.54 7.14
CA MET A 158 4.55 17.30 7.65
C MET A 158 4.88 16.31 6.52
N LEU A 159 3.98 16.14 5.54
CA LEU A 159 4.24 15.29 4.38
C LEU A 159 5.47 15.77 3.58
N LEU A 160 5.60 17.08 3.35
CA LEU A 160 6.75 17.64 2.66
C LEU A 160 8.06 17.42 3.43
N GLU A 161 8.04 17.61 4.75
CA GLU A 161 9.19 17.35 5.64
C GLU A 161 9.61 15.87 5.64
N ILE A 162 8.64 14.96 5.69
CA ILE A 162 8.90 13.51 5.60
C ILE A 162 9.54 13.18 4.25
N LEU A 163 9.02 13.73 3.14
CA LEU A 163 9.59 13.50 1.81
C LEU A 163 11.00 14.09 1.67
N ASP A 164 11.29 15.23 2.30
CA ASP A 164 12.64 15.78 2.35
C ASP A 164 13.60 14.91 3.15
N THR A 165 13.13 14.33 4.25
CA THR A 165 13.91 13.38 5.07
C THR A 165 14.22 12.10 4.27
N VAL A 166 13.22 11.56 3.56
CA VAL A 166 13.41 10.40 2.67
C VAL A 166 14.43 10.71 1.58
N LEU A 167 14.34 11.86 0.93
CA LEU A 167 15.31 12.28 -0.08
C LEU A 167 16.71 12.44 0.50
N GLY A 168 16.84 13.09 1.65
CA GLY A 168 18.12 13.24 2.37
C GLY A 168 18.77 11.90 2.66
N PHE A 169 18.00 10.94 3.17
CA PHE A 169 18.45 9.57 3.41
C PHE A 169 18.92 8.86 2.13
N ILE A 170 18.13 8.96 1.04
CA ILE A 170 18.51 8.35 -0.25
C ILE A 170 19.81 8.96 -0.77
N HIS A 171 19.98 10.28 -0.66
CA HIS A 171 21.20 10.97 -1.06
C HIS A 171 22.40 10.49 -0.24
N GLU A 172 22.30 10.48 1.08
CA GLU A 172 23.37 10.01 1.96
C GLU A 172 23.75 8.56 1.65
N ARG A 173 22.76 7.67 1.50
CA ARG A 173 22.96 6.27 1.13
C ARG A 173 23.72 6.15 -0.19
N ASN A 174 23.30 6.87 -1.22
CA ASN A 174 23.89 6.79 -2.55
C ASN A 174 25.30 7.42 -2.63
N SER A 175 25.65 8.30 -1.68
CA SER A 175 26.98 8.91 -1.59
C SER A 175 28.03 8.05 -0.87
N LYS A 176 27.62 7.07 -0.03
CA LYS A 176 28.54 6.17 0.68
C LYS A 176 29.07 5.07 -0.28
N LYS A 177 30.33 4.64 -0.12
CA LYS A 177 30.94 3.57 -0.93
C LYS A 177 30.31 2.19 -0.61
N PRO A 178 30.28 1.23 -1.56
CA PRO A 178 29.49 -0.02 -1.46
C PRO A 178 29.83 -0.98 -0.31
N SER A 179 30.93 -0.77 0.42
CA SER A 179 31.39 -1.69 1.48
C SER A 179 30.74 -1.48 2.86
N GLN A 180 29.80 -0.52 3.01
CA GLN A 180 29.14 -0.23 4.29
C GLN A 180 27.60 -0.21 4.25
N ILE A 181 26.97 -0.65 3.16
CA ILE A 181 25.53 -0.37 2.95
C ILE A 181 24.71 -1.66 2.97
N ALA A 182 24.39 -2.12 4.17
CA ALA A 182 23.15 -2.84 4.43
C ALA A 182 22.08 -1.91 5.04
N LEU A 183 22.10 -0.61 4.69
CA LEU A 183 21.05 0.35 5.02
C LEU A 183 19.95 0.26 3.96
N SER A 184 19.22 -0.86 3.96
CA SER A 184 17.98 -0.99 3.18
C SER A 184 16.86 -0.21 3.88
N PHE A 185 15.86 0.23 3.13
CA PHE A 185 14.65 0.84 3.74
C PHE A 185 13.91 -0.12 4.69
N ALA A 186 14.17 -1.43 4.64
CA ALA A 186 13.68 -2.36 5.67
C ALA A 186 14.31 -2.08 7.06
N GLY A 187 15.59 -1.68 7.09
CA GLY A 187 16.24 -1.16 8.30
C GLY A 187 15.67 0.19 8.73
N LEU A 188 15.40 1.07 7.76
CA LEU A 188 14.81 2.39 8.01
C LEU A 188 13.35 2.30 8.48
N SER A 189 12.54 1.37 7.99
CA SER A 189 11.18 1.15 8.50
C SER A 189 11.22 0.77 9.98
N ASN A 190 12.21 -0.04 10.40
CA ASN A 190 12.43 -0.32 11.82
C ASN A 190 12.92 0.90 12.61
N GLU A 191 13.73 1.77 12.01
CA GLU A 191 14.32 2.94 12.68
C GLU A 191 13.37 4.15 12.74
N ILE A 192 12.60 4.37 11.68
CA ILE A 192 11.46 5.28 11.62
C ILE A 192 10.33 4.76 12.51
N ASN A 193 10.05 3.45 12.50
CA ASN A 193 9.14 2.87 13.49
C ASN A 193 9.66 3.19 14.88
N LYS A 194 10.95 2.99 15.20
CA LYS A 194 11.54 3.38 16.50
C LYS A 194 11.42 4.87 16.83
N MET A 195 11.59 5.77 15.87
CA MET A 195 11.33 7.21 16.06
C MET A 195 9.82 7.51 16.23
N LEU A 196 8.95 6.65 15.70
CA LEU A 196 7.49 6.67 15.86
C LEU A 196 7.00 5.79 17.03
N ILE A 197 7.86 5.10 17.81
CA ILE A 197 7.51 4.41 19.07
C ILE A 197 7.26 5.45 20.19
N LEU A 198 6.47 6.46 19.87
CA LEU A 198 5.55 7.12 20.78
C LEU A 198 4.08 6.86 20.39
N LYS A 199 3.81 6.00 19.42
CA LYS A 199 2.47 5.48 19.14
C LYS A 199 2.49 3.97 19.23
N ASP A 200 1.86 3.47 20.30
CA ASP A 200 1.49 2.07 20.45
C ASP A 200 0.98 1.51 19.12
N TYR A 201 1.67 0.48 18.63
CA TYR A 201 1.30 -0.28 17.44
C TYR A 201 0.02 -1.07 17.75
N THR A 202 -1.11 -0.37 17.74
CA THR A 202 -2.42 -0.98 17.60
C THR A 202 -2.63 -1.25 16.11
N PRO A 203 -3.07 -2.46 15.72
CA PRO A 203 -3.52 -2.71 14.35
C PRO A 203 -4.51 -1.61 13.99
N ARG A 204 -4.21 -0.83 12.94
CA ARG A 204 -5.11 0.26 12.53
C ARG A 204 -6.30 -0.35 11.83
N PHE A 205 -7.32 -0.68 12.63
CA PHE A 205 -8.61 -1.15 12.16
C PHE A 205 -9.22 -0.12 11.21
N VAL A 206 -9.87 -0.61 10.15
CA VAL A 206 -10.72 0.26 9.31
C VAL A 206 -11.92 0.66 10.17
N VAL A 207 -11.93 1.89 10.66
CA VAL A 207 -13.12 2.47 11.28
C VAL A 207 -14.08 2.84 10.16
N ASP A 208 -15.26 2.22 10.17
CA ASP A 208 -16.34 2.52 9.23
C ASP A 208 -16.77 3.98 9.41
N LYS A 209 -16.77 4.78 8.34
CA LYS A 209 -17.13 6.23 8.37
C LYS A 209 -18.60 6.51 8.71
N LYS A 210 -19.36 5.56 9.25
CA LYS A 210 -20.79 5.71 9.56
C LYS A 210 -21.11 6.38 10.90
N GLU A 211 -20.10 6.81 11.67
CA GLU A 211 -20.31 7.56 12.93
C GLU A 211 -19.71 8.97 12.94
N ILE A 212 -19.66 9.67 11.81
CA ILE A 212 -19.56 11.14 11.85
C ILE A 212 -20.99 11.69 11.72
N LYS A 213 -21.64 11.88 12.88
CA LYS A 213 -22.89 12.64 12.97
C LYS A 213 -22.61 14.11 12.63
N ASP A 214 -23.27 14.54 11.57
CA ASP A 214 -23.71 15.90 11.21
C ASP A 214 -22.77 17.11 11.45
N PRO A 215 -22.24 17.77 10.40
CA PRO A 215 -21.38 18.95 10.50
C PRO A 215 -22.00 20.16 11.20
N ASP A 216 -23.32 20.20 11.37
CA ASP A 216 -24.03 21.36 11.93
C ASP A 216 -24.08 21.41 13.46
N THR A 217 -23.53 20.41 14.16
CA THR A 217 -23.53 20.43 15.64
C THR A 217 -22.46 21.37 16.22
N ILE A 218 -21.37 21.64 15.47
CA ILE A 218 -20.21 22.41 15.98
C ILE A 218 -20.50 23.92 16.11
N ASN A 219 -21.43 24.47 15.33
CA ASN A 219 -21.76 25.90 15.38
C ASN A 219 -22.66 26.31 16.56
N SER A 220 -23.17 25.36 17.35
CA SER A 220 -24.01 25.65 18.52
C SER A 220 -23.24 25.77 19.85
N ILE A 221 -21.95 25.41 19.88
CA ILE A 221 -21.14 25.39 21.12
C ILE A 221 -20.15 26.57 21.19
N VAL A 222 -20.01 27.36 20.12
CA VAL A 222 -19.06 28.49 20.08
C VAL A 222 -19.70 29.84 20.41
N ASN A 223 -21.02 29.90 20.67
CA ASN A 223 -21.73 31.16 21.00
C ASN A 223 -22.63 31.06 22.26
N ALA A 224 -22.25 30.28 23.28
CA ALA A 224 -22.88 30.28 24.60
C ALA A 224 -21.87 30.49 25.71
#